data_AF-A0A447TF95-F1
#
_entry.id   AF-A0A447TF95-F1
#
_cell.length_a   1.000
_cell.length_b   1.000
_cell.length_c   1.000
_cell.angle_alpha   90.00
_cell.angle_beta   90.00
_cell.angle_gamma   90.00
#
_symmetry.space_group_name_H-M   'P 1'
#
loop_
_entity.id
_entity.type
_entity.pdbx_description
1 polymer ?
#
loop_
_entity_poly.entity_id
_entity_poly.type
_entity_poly.pdbx_seq_one_letter_code
_entity_poly.pdbx_strand_id
1 'polypeptide(L)'
;MNAKVPTILFDLPAKEGDKNGIALKAIDGLKKLKPSPLAGSDVVAHIQPANYDDHLHLLKDCDLVIEAIAERMDWKVDLYHKVAPHLGEHTIFATNTSGLSINKLAEGCPDAVRPRFCGVHFFNPPRYMHLVEIIPCVTSDAHILDNLERFLVSTLGKGVVRAKDTRTSSLTASAYSRCWPPSPTPPNTASASTWWTT
;
A
#
# COMPACT_ATOMS: atom_id res chain seq x y z
N MET A 1 -8.95 15.80 1.01
CA MET A 1 -7.53 16.15 1.18
C MET A 1 -6.66 15.08 0.53
N ASN A 2 -5.53 15.43 -0.10
CA ASN A 2 -4.47 14.44 -0.34
C ASN A 2 -3.51 14.50 0.85
N ALA A 3 -3.19 13.35 1.41
CA ALA A 3 -2.52 13.25 2.70
C ALA A 3 -1.06 13.74 2.75
N LYS A 4 -0.49 14.22 1.63
CA LYS A 4 0.93 14.64 1.49
C LYS A 4 1.93 13.64 2.09
N VAL A 5 1.62 12.36 1.97
CA VAL A 5 2.47 11.30 2.52
C VAL A 5 3.57 10.95 1.50
N PRO A 6 4.84 10.94 1.93
CA PRO A 6 5.94 10.47 1.11
C PRO A 6 5.66 9.06 0.58
N THR A 7 5.80 8.89 -0.73
CA THR A 7 5.51 7.63 -1.41
C THR A 7 6.69 7.26 -2.29
N ILE A 8 7.10 6.00 -2.23
CA ILE A 8 8.12 5.45 -3.13
C ILE A 8 7.38 4.58 -4.15
N LEU A 9 7.54 4.91 -5.44
CA LEU A 9 6.96 4.17 -6.55
C LEU A 9 8.02 3.26 -7.15
N PHE A 10 7.90 1.96 -6.88
CA PHE A 10 8.73 0.94 -7.49
C PHE A 10 8.16 0.49 -8.83
N ASP A 11 9.04 0.34 -9.81
CA ASP A 11 8.75 -0.37 -11.05
C ASP A 11 9.97 -1.20 -11.50
N LEU A 12 9.80 -1.99 -12.55
CA LEU A 12 10.89 -2.70 -13.20
C LEU A 12 11.93 -1.69 -13.72
N PRO A 13 13.22 -2.05 -13.66
CA PRO A 13 14.25 -1.23 -14.27
C PRO A 13 14.02 -1.14 -15.78
N ALA A 14 14.20 0.06 -16.35
CA ALA A 14 14.18 0.21 -17.80
C ALA A 14 15.34 -0.58 -18.43
N LYS A 15 15.09 -1.20 -19.59
CA LYS A 15 16.11 -1.96 -20.32
C LYS A 15 17.20 -1.07 -20.93
N GLU A 16 16.86 0.19 -21.22
CA GLU A 16 17.74 1.17 -21.84
C GLU A 16 17.55 2.54 -21.17
N GLY A 17 18.63 3.31 -21.07
CA GLY A 17 18.62 4.64 -20.47
C GLY A 17 18.59 4.64 -18.94
N ASP A 18 17.90 5.61 -18.35
CA ASP A 18 17.71 5.69 -16.90
C ASP A 18 16.90 4.48 -16.40
N LYS A 19 17.47 3.71 -15.48
CA LYS A 19 16.83 2.54 -14.87
C LYS A 19 15.49 2.88 -14.21
N ASN A 20 15.31 4.10 -13.70
CA ASN A 20 14.04 4.56 -13.13
C ASN A 20 13.04 5.03 -14.19
N GLY A 21 13.38 4.92 -15.48
CA GLY A 21 12.60 5.47 -16.60
C GLY A 21 11.15 4.98 -16.68
N ILE A 22 10.84 3.76 -16.23
CA ILE A 22 9.45 3.26 -16.20
C ILE A 22 8.65 3.98 -15.10
N ALA A 23 9.17 4.02 -13.88
CA ALA A 23 8.54 4.74 -12.76
C ALA A 23 8.38 6.23 -13.05
N LEU A 24 9.40 6.88 -13.62
CA LEU A 24 9.34 8.29 -14.04
C LEU A 24 8.23 8.54 -15.07
N LYS A 25 8.13 7.68 -16.10
CA LYS A 25 7.05 7.78 -17.09
C LYS A 25 5.67 7.59 -16.47
N ALA A 26 5.51 6.69 -15.50
CA ALA A 26 4.26 6.49 -14.78
C ALA A 26 3.87 7.76 -13.99
N ILE A 27 4.82 8.36 -13.26
CA ILE A 27 4.62 9.62 -12.52
C ILE A 27 4.21 10.76 -13.46
N ASP A 28 4.88 10.91 -14.61
CA ASP A 28 4.51 11.91 -15.61
C ASP A 28 3.15 11.63 -16.25
N GLY A 29 2.79 10.35 -16.40
CA GLY A 29 1.47 9.91 -16.84
C GLY A 29 0.36 10.38 -15.92
N LEU A 30 0.58 10.38 -14.58
CA LEU A 30 -0.41 10.85 -13.60
C LEU A 30 -0.88 12.28 -13.86
N LYS A 31 0.00 13.16 -14.36
CA LYS A 31 -0.31 14.56 -14.70
C LYS A 31 -1.29 14.69 -15.86
N LYS A 32 -1.40 13.66 -16.71
CA LYS A 32 -2.18 13.67 -17.95
C LYS A 32 -3.55 12.98 -17.82
N LEU A 33 -3.77 12.22 -16.74
CA LEU A 33 -4.98 11.44 -16.52
C LEU A 33 -6.20 12.33 -16.22
N LYS A 34 -7.37 11.91 -16.73
CA LYS A 34 -8.67 12.54 -16.47
C LYS A 34 -9.69 11.49 -16.01
N PRO A 35 -10.39 11.71 -14.88
CA PRO A 35 -10.23 12.83 -13.95
C PRO A 35 -8.90 12.73 -13.17
N SER A 36 -8.32 13.88 -12.78
CA SER A 36 -6.95 13.91 -12.22
C SER A 36 -6.81 13.00 -10.99
N PRO A 37 -5.87 12.06 -10.95
CA PRO A 37 -5.59 11.27 -9.75
C PRO A 37 -4.87 12.10 -8.67
N LEU A 38 -4.40 13.31 -9.01
CA LEU A 38 -3.67 14.21 -8.14
C LEU A 38 -4.59 15.33 -7.63
N ALA A 39 -4.62 15.58 -6.32
CA ALA A 39 -5.37 16.71 -5.75
C ALA A 39 -4.73 18.07 -6.00
N GLY A 40 -3.43 18.08 -6.31
CA GLY A 40 -2.66 19.25 -6.71
C GLY A 40 -1.43 18.79 -7.50
N SER A 41 -0.85 19.69 -8.28
CA SER A 41 0.38 19.41 -9.05
C SER A 41 1.60 19.19 -8.14
N ASP A 42 1.56 19.73 -6.93
CA ASP A 42 2.59 19.59 -5.88
C ASP A 42 2.72 18.17 -5.35
N VAL A 43 1.65 17.37 -5.41
CA VAL A 43 1.61 15.99 -4.88
C VAL A 43 2.66 15.09 -5.54
N VAL A 44 2.98 15.35 -6.82
CA VAL A 44 3.99 14.59 -7.56
C VAL A 44 5.38 14.72 -6.91
N ALA A 45 5.68 15.86 -6.29
CA ALA A 45 6.96 16.08 -5.62
C ALA A 45 7.16 15.17 -4.39
N HIS A 46 6.09 14.53 -3.90
CA HIS A 46 6.16 13.57 -2.80
C HIS A 46 6.28 12.11 -3.28
N ILE A 47 6.39 11.88 -4.60
CA ILE A 47 6.56 10.54 -5.18
C ILE A 47 8.02 10.38 -5.62
N GLN A 48 8.75 9.53 -4.90
CA GLN A 48 10.11 9.14 -5.26
C GLN A 48 10.05 7.93 -6.21
N PRO A 49 10.59 8.01 -7.44
CA PRO A 49 10.74 6.85 -8.31
C PRO A 49 11.83 5.91 -7.78
N ALA A 50 11.61 4.60 -7.87
CA ALA A 50 12.55 3.57 -7.46
C ALA A 50 12.44 2.35 -8.38
N ASN A 51 13.46 1.48 -8.33
CA ASN A 51 13.50 0.24 -9.10
C ASN A 51 13.96 -0.95 -8.25
N TYR A 52 13.57 -2.16 -8.65
CA TYR A 52 13.83 -3.39 -7.90
C TYR A 52 15.29 -3.87 -7.91
N ASP A 53 16.20 -3.23 -8.66
CA ASP A 53 17.61 -3.64 -8.72
C ASP A 53 18.47 -2.80 -7.78
N ASP A 54 18.25 -1.49 -7.74
CA ASP A 54 19.12 -0.58 -6.99
C ASP A 54 18.50 -0.14 -5.65
N HIS A 55 17.17 -0.19 -5.50
CA HIS A 55 16.47 0.57 -4.45
C HIS A 55 15.72 -0.27 -3.41
N LEU A 56 15.80 -1.61 -3.44
CA LEU A 56 15.08 -2.47 -2.47
C LEU A 56 15.34 -2.09 -1.00
N HIS A 57 16.54 -1.58 -0.69
CA HIS A 57 16.91 -1.13 0.65
C HIS A 57 15.97 -0.04 1.21
N LEU A 58 15.30 0.75 0.37
CA LEU A 58 14.36 1.80 0.80
C LEU A 58 13.09 1.22 1.45
N LEU A 59 12.79 -0.07 1.23
CA LEU A 59 11.62 -0.72 1.83
C LEU A 59 11.75 -0.89 3.35
N LYS A 60 12.97 -0.82 3.89
CA LYS A 60 13.25 -1.02 5.32
C LYS A 60 12.58 0.03 6.20
N ASP A 61 12.50 1.25 5.70
CA ASP A 61 11.95 2.40 6.42
C ASP A 61 10.46 2.58 6.14
N CYS A 62 9.84 1.70 5.33
CA CYS A 62 8.44 1.80 4.96
C CYS A 62 7.54 1.10 5.97
N ASP A 63 6.53 1.78 6.49
CA ASP A 63 5.46 1.23 7.34
C ASP A 63 4.39 0.50 6.56
N LEU A 64 4.15 0.87 5.28
CA LEU A 64 3.16 0.23 4.43
C LEU A 64 3.70 0.03 3.02
N VAL A 65 3.75 -1.22 2.58
CA VAL A 65 4.05 -1.61 1.20
C VAL A 65 2.81 -2.26 0.61
N ILE A 66 2.35 -1.74 -0.53
CA ILE A 66 1.19 -2.22 -1.28
C ILE A 66 1.71 -2.73 -2.62
N GLU A 67 1.63 -4.02 -2.84
CA GLU A 67 1.91 -4.64 -4.12
C GLU A 67 0.69 -4.52 -5.04
N ALA A 68 0.89 -4.06 -6.27
CA ALA A 68 -0.11 -4.23 -7.33
C ALA A 68 0.53 -4.22 -8.72
N ILE A 69 1.25 -5.31 -8.97
CA ILE A 69 1.67 -5.77 -10.28
C ILE A 69 0.52 -6.52 -10.97
N ALA A 70 0.77 -7.06 -12.15
CA ALA A 70 -0.21 -7.84 -12.91
C ALA A 70 -0.78 -9.01 -12.09
N GLU A 71 -2.04 -9.38 -12.37
CA GLU A 71 -2.78 -10.45 -11.70
C GLU A 71 -2.28 -11.85 -12.10
N ARG A 72 -1.07 -12.18 -11.67
CA ARG A 72 -0.42 -13.48 -11.86
C ARG A 72 0.19 -13.96 -10.55
N MET A 73 -0.24 -15.15 -10.12
CA MET A 73 0.18 -15.74 -8.84
C MET A 73 1.69 -15.90 -8.75
N ASP A 74 2.32 -16.48 -9.77
CA ASP A 74 3.75 -16.74 -9.80
C ASP A 74 4.56 -15.44 -9.72
N TRP A 75 4.19 -14.41 -10.50
CA TRP A 75 4.89 -13.13 -10.46
C TRP A 75 4.76 -12.41 -9.12
N LYS A 76 3.59 -12.51 -8.46
CA LYS A 76 3.39 -11.94 -7.13
C LYS A 76 4.22 -12.67 -6.09
N VAL A 77 4.22 -14.00 -6.09
CA VAL A 77 5.01 -14.81 -5.15
C VAL A 77 6.52 -14.56 -5.35
N ASP A 78 7.00 -14.51 -6.59
CA ASP A 78 8.39 -14.17 -6.89
C ASP A 78 8.76 -12.79 -6.36
N LEU A 79 7.88 -11.80 -6.52
CA LEU A 79 8.07 -10.46 -5.97
C LEU A 79 8.08 -10.49 -4.44
N TYR A 80 7.21 -11.26 -3.79
CA TYR A 80 7.16 -11.38 -2.33
C TYR A 80 8.48 -11.91 -1.78
N HIS A 81 9.05 -12.94 -2.39
CA HIS A 81 10.37 -13.45 -2.03
C HIS A 81 11.48 -12.43 -2.27
N LYS A 82 11.40 -11.64 -3.36
CA LYS A 82 12.38 -10.58 -3.67
C LYS A 82 12.35 -9.44 -2.65
N VAL A 83 11.17 -8.99 -2.20
CA VAL A 83 11.04 -7.81 -1.34
C VAL A 83 11.09 -8.12 0.16
N ALA A 84 10.63 -9.31 0.58
CA ALA A 84 10.51 -9.67 1.99
C ALA A 84 11.79 -9.46 2.83
N PRO A 85 13.01 -9.78 2.35
CA PRO A 85 14.24 -9.55 3.12
C PRO A 85 14.53 -8.07 3.39
N HIS A 86 13.90 -7.16 2.66
CA HIS A 86 14.13 -5.73 2.74
C HIS A 86 13.01 -4.98 3.47
N LEU A 87 11.91 -5.65 3.82
CA LEU A 87 10.84 -5.05 4.61
C LEU A 87 11.33 -4.81 6.04
N GLY A 88 10.98 -3.67 6.62
CA GLY A 88 11.18 -3.43 8.05
C GLY A 88 10.35 -4.41 8.89
N GLU A 89 10.72 -4.63 10.15
CA GLU A 89 10.00 -5.54 11.07
C GLU A 89 8.58 -5.05 11.44
N HIS A 90 8.32 -3.76 11.25
CA HIS A 90 7.02 -3.12 11.51
C HIS A 90 6.16 -2.98 10.23
N THR A 91 6.74 -3.23 9.04
CA THR A 91 6.08 -2.99 7.75
C THR A 91 4.85 -3.86 7.56
N ILE A 92 3.72 -3.22 7.26
CA ILE A 92 2.51 -3.87 6.74
C ILE A 92 2.74 -4.17 5.26
N PHE A 93 2.57 -5.42 4.86
CA PHE A 93 2.67 -5.81 3.46
C PHE A 93 1.29 -6.16 2.90
N ALA A 94 0.76 -5.31 2.03
CA ALA A 94 -0.56 -5.49 1.46
C ALA A 94 -0.49 -5.79 -0.04
N THR A 95 -1.47 -6.49 -0.58
CA THR A 95 -1.64 -6.67 -2.03
C THR A 95 -2.97 -6.09 -2.50
N ASN A 96 -2.94 -5.25 -3.53
CA ASN A 96 -4.12 -4.76 -4.24
C ASN A 96 -4.47 -5.70 -5.39
N THR A 97 -4.82 -6.92 -5.01
CA THR A 97 -5.37 -7.93 -5.91
C THR A 97 -6.88 -7.81 -5.99
N SER A 98 -7.38 -8.13 -7.17
CA SER A 98 -8.77 -7.97 -7.60
C SER A 98 -9.55 -9.28 -7.60
N GLY A 99 -8.87 -10.42 -7.50
CA GLY A 99 -9.52 -11.73 -7.63
C GLY A 99 -8.69 -12.94 -7.22
N LEU A 100 -7.41 -12.77 -6.89
CA LEU A 100 -6.63 -13.85 -6.27
C LEU A 100 -6.98 -13.97 -4.79
N SER A 101 -7.01 -15.21 -4.30
CA SER A 101 -7.25 -15.48 -2.88
C SER A 101 -6.07 -14.98 -2.06
N ILE A 102 -6.38 -14.20 -1.02
CA ILE A 102 -5.36 -13.65 -0.10
C ILE A 102 -4.70 -14.77 0.70
N ASN A 103 -5.45 -15.81 1.09
CA ASN A 103 -4.86 -16.96 1.76
C ASN A 103 -3.86 -17.71 0.87
N LYS A 104 -4.19 -17.92 -0.41
CA LYS A 104 -3.25 -18.53 -1.37
C LYS A 104 -2.01 -17.68 -1.62
N LEU A 105 -2.16 -16.36 -1.67
CA LEU A 105 -1.03 -15.44 -1.77
C LEU A 105 -0.16 -15.46 -0.51
N ALA A 106 -0.79 -15.56 0.66
CA ALA A 106 -0.08 -15.66 1.94
C ALA A 106 0.76 -16.94 2.05
N GLU A 107 0.30 -18.07 1.49
CA GLU A 107 1.09 -19.32 1.41
C GLU A 107 2.43 -19.12 0.67
N GLY A 108 2.45 -18.29 -0.38
CA GLY A 108 3.68 -17.92 -1.09
C GLY A 108 4.49 -16.80 -0.44
N CYS A 109 4.00 -16.19 0.64
CA CYS A 109 4.72 -15.16 1.37
C CYS A 109 5.63 -15.81 2.44
N PRO A 110 6.86 -15.32 2.66
CA PRO A 110 7.71 -15.82 3.75
C PRO A 110 7.06 -15.72 5.14
N ASP A 111 7.28 -16.73 5.98
CA ASP A 111 6.61 -16.88 7.28
C ASP A 111 6.71 -15.63 8.18
N ALA A 112 7.86 -14.95 8.20
CA ALA A 112 8.09 -13.74 9.00
C ALA A 112 7.26 -12.51 8.55
N VAL A 113 6.70 -12.54 7.34
CA VAL A 113 5.88 -11.46 6.78
C VAL A 113 4.39 -11.78 6.91
N ARG A 114 4.00 -13.06 6.92
CA ARG A 114 2.60 -13.51 6.94
C ARG A 114 1.72 -12.85 8.03
N PRO A 115 2.19 -12.63 9.28
CA PRO A 115 1.38 -11.94 10.29
C PRO A 115 1.04 -10.49 9.93
N ARG A 116 1.84 -9.87 9.06
CA ARG A 116 1.69 -8.48 8.61
C ARG A 116 1.20 -8.40 7.16
N PHE A 117 0.81 -9.54 6.58
CA PHE A 117 0.32 -9.63 5.22
C PHE A 117 -1.20 -9.50 5.15
N CYS A 118 -1.74 -8.75 4.19
CA CYS A 118 -3.18 -8.68 3.93
C CYS A 118 -3.49 -8.29 2.48
N GLY A 119 -4.76 -8.41 2.08
CA GLY A 119 -5.29 -7.77 0.89
C GLY A 119 -5.77 -6.35 1.20
N VAL A 120 -5.53 -5.43 0.27
CA VAL A 120 -6.13 -4.08 0.27
C VAL A 120 -6.66 -3.76 -1.12
N HIS A 121 -7.96 -3.72 -1.31
CA HIS A 121 -8.55 -3.54 -2.63
C HIS A 121 -9.11 -2.13 -2.80
N PHE A 122 -8.48 -1.35 -3.69
CA PHE A 122 -8.94 -0.02 -4.07
C PHE A 122 -9.82 -0.07 -5.32
N PHE A 123 -10.98 0.59 -5.27
CA PHE A 123 -11.88 0.68 -6.41
C PHE A 123 -11.44 1.78 -7.38
N ASN A 124 -11.48 1.51 -8.69
CA ASN A 124 -11.04 2.46 -9.72
C ASN A 124 -12.18 3.44 -10.11
N PRO A 125 -11.95 4.76 -10.18
CA PRO A 125 -10.73 5.51 -9.86
C PRO A 125 -10.44 5.62 -8.35
N PRO A 126 -9.24 5.22 -7.87
CA PRO A 126 -8.94 5.05 -6.45
C PRO A 126 -8.99 6.33 -5.64
N ARG A 127 -8.81 7.50 -6.25
CA ARG A 127 -9.01 8.78 -5.57
C ARG A 127 -10.49 9.10 -5.33
N TYR A 128 -11.32 8.80 -6.33
CA TYR A 128 -12.72 9.24 -6.37
C TYR A 128 -13.66 8.26 -5.69
N MET A 129 -13.29 6.98 -5.65
CA MET A 129 -14.06 5.96 -4.93
C MET A 129 -13.80 6.06 -3.43
N HIS A 130 -14.86 6.15 -2.63
CA HIS A 130 -14.75 6.27 -1.18
C HIS A 130 -14.34 4.96 -0.51
N LEU A 131 -14.69 3.81 -1.11
CA LEU A 131 -14.54 2.51 -0.49
C LEU A 131 -13.15 1.90 -0.72
N VAL A 132 -12.63 1.23 0.31
CA VAL A 132 -11.48 0.30 0.25
C VAL A 132 -11.83 -0.95 1.05
N GLU A 133 -11.50 -2.11 0.52
CA GLU A 133 -11.65 -3.37 1.25
C GLU A 133 -10.31 -3.77 1.89
N ILE A 134 -10.33 -4.16 3.16
CA ILE A 134 -9.23 -4.88 3.81
C ILE A 134 -9.63 -6.35 3.90
N ILE A 135 -8.76 -7.23 3.42
CA ILE A 135 -9.02 -8.68 3.38
C ILE A 135 -7.90 -9.38 4.16
N PRO A 136 -8.16 -9.90 5.37
CA PRO A 136 -7.14 -10.64 6.11
C PRO A 136 -6.87 -12.02 5.50
N CYS A 137 -5.63 -12.51 5.64
CA CYS A 137 -5.37 -13.94 5.60
C CYS A 137 -5.57 -14.55 7.00
N VAL A 138 -5.60 -15.88 7.09
CA VAL A 138 -5.75 -16.61 8.36
C VAL A 138 -4.72 -16.19 9.41
N THR A 139 -3.52 -15.83 8.97
CA THR A 139 -2.40 -15.47 9.85
C THR A 139 -2.31 -13.97 10.15
N SER A 140 -3.10 -13.11 9.51
CA SER A 140 -3.00 -11.65 9.70
C SER A 140 -3.25 -11.27 11.16
N ASP A 141 -2.35 -10.48 11.73
CA ASP A 141 -2.51 -9.88 13.05
C ASP A 141 -3.60 -8.80 13.00
N ALA A 142 -4.60 -8.92 13.87
CA ALA A 142 -5.70 -7.98 13.98
C ALA A 142 -5.24 -6.54 14.25
N HIS A 143 -4.17 -6.33 15.04
CA HIS A 143 -3.65 -5.00 15.34
C HIS A 143 -3.07 -4.31 14.10
N ILE A 144 -2.44 -5.07 13.20
CA ILE A 144 -1.93 -4.55 11.93
C ILE A 144 -3.09 -4.11 11.03
N LEU A 145 -4.19 -4.87 11.00
CA LEU A 145 -5.40 -4.51 10.25
C LEU A 145 -6.05 -3.25 10.82
N ASP A 146 -6.13 -3.11 12.14
CA ASP A 146 -6.64 -1.92 12.80
C ASP A 146 -5.80 -0.67 12.49
N ASN A 147 -4.47 -0.82 12.44
CA ASN A 147 -3.56 0.27 12.08
C ASN A 147 -3.72 0.68 10.61
N LEU A 148 -3.84 -0.30 9.70
CA LEU A 148 -4.09 -0.05 8.28
C LEU A 148 -5.44 0.66 8.09
N GLU A 149 -6.50 0.17 8.74
CA GLU A 149 -7.83 0.78 8.68
C GLU A 149 -7.81 2.22 9.18
N ARG A 150 -7.18 2.47 10.34
CA ARG A 150 -7.01 3.82 10.88
C ARG A 150 -6.37 4.74 9.86
N PHE A 151 -5.27 4.32 9.25
CA PHE A 151 -4.59 5.10 8.22
C PHE A 151 -5.47 5.37 6.99
N LEU A 152 -6.16 4.35 6.47
CA LEU A 152 -7.06 4.50 5.33
C LEU A 152 -8.19 5.50 5.62
N VAL A 153 -8.78 5.45 6.83
CA VAL A 153 -9.87 6.33 7.25
C VAL A 153 -9.35 7.74 7.55
N SER A 154 -8.46 7.89 8.53
CA SER A 154 -8.07 9.20 9.06
C SER A 154 -7.18 9.98 8.10
N THR A 155 -6.34 9.28 7.34
CA THR A 155 -5.30 9.90 6.52
C THR A 155 -5.73 9.95 5.06
N LEU A 156 -6.27 8.85 4.51
CA LEU A 156 -6.71 8.82 3.11
C LEU A 156 -8.19 9.20 2.91
N GLY A 157 -8.98 9.33 3.97
CA GLY A 157 -10.40 9.68 3.89
C GLY A 157 -11.24 8.61 3.20
N LYS A 158 -10.90 7.32 3.39
CA LYS A 158 -11.63 6.18 2.83
C LYS A 158 -12.63 5.61 3.82
N GLY A 159 -13.74 5.11 3.31
CA GLY A 159 -14.58 4.14 4.01
C GLY A 159 -13.95 2.76 3.88
N VAL A 160 -13.76 2.07 5.00
CA VAL A 160 -13.15 0.74 5.02
C VAL A 160 -14.22 -0.32 5.28
N VAL A 161 -14.13 -1.42 4.53
CA VAL A 161 -14.89 -2.64 4.79
C VAL A 161 -13.90 -3.79 5.00
N ARG A 162 -14.05 -4.54 6.10
CA ARG A 162 -13.33 -5.81 6.27
C ARG A 162 -14.08 -6.91 5.54
N ALA A 163 -13.53 -7.36 4.42
CA ALA A 163 -14.11 -8.40 3.60
C ALA A 163 -13.51 -9.77 3.94
N LYS A 164 -14.24 -10.84 3.64
CA LYS A 164 -13.73 -12.21 3.74
C LYS A 164 -12.93 -12.53 2.48
N ASP A 165 -11.94 -13.42 2.60
CA ASP A 165 -11.26 -13.99 1.43
C ASP A 165 -12.19 -14.96 0.68
N THR A 166 -13.06 -14.37 -0.13
CA THR A 166 -13.96 -15.04 -1.05
C THR A 166 -13.65 -14.52 -2.44
N ARG A 167 -13.60 -15.39 -3.46
CA ARG A 167 -13.32 -14.94 -4.84
C ARG A 167 -14.37 -13.92 -5.28
N THR A 168 -14.04 -12.65 -5.25
CA THR A 168 -14.81 -11.57 -5.84
C THR A 168 -14.12 -11.15 -7.13
N SER A 169 -14.90 -10.92 -8.19
CA SER A 169 -14.39 -10.52 -9.51
C SER A 169 -14.54 -9.01 -9.68
N SER A 170 -13.46 -8.23 -9.69
CA SER A 170 -13.45 -6.87 -10.28
C SER A 170 -12.02 -6.32 -10.49
N LEU A 171 -11.72 -5.82 -11.70
CA LEU A 171 -10.41 -5.62 -12.35
C LEU A 171 -9.50 -4.42 -11.89
N THR A 172 -8.16 -4.66 -11.91
CA THR A 172 -6.96 -3.81 -12.22
C THR A 172 -6.30 -2.78 -11.24
N ALA A 173 -5.14 -3.21 -10.67
CA ALA A 173 -3.77 -2.67 -10.35
C ALA A 173 -3.34 -1.17 -10.16
N SER A 174 -2.57 -0.90 -9.07
CA SER A 174 -1.26 -0.14 -8.99
C SER A 174 -0.55 -0.27 -7.59
N ALA A 175 0.79 -0.44 -7.53
CA ALA A 175 1.61 -0.64 -6.30
C ALA A 175 2.06 0.66 -5.61
N TYR A 176 2.14 0.70 -4.26
CA TYR A 176 2.51 1.88 -3.44
C TYR A 176 3.34 1.52 -2.20
N SER A 177 4.47 2.17 -1.91
CA SER A 177 5.26 1.99 -0.67
C SER A 177 5.38 3.29 0.14
N ARG A 178 5.32 3.26 1.48
CA ARG A 178 5.27 4.45 2.39
C ARG A 178 6.02 4.27 3.70
N CYS A 179 6.65 5.36 4.18
CA CYS A 179 7.20 5.56 5.54
C CYS A 179 6.29 6.50 6.36
N TRP A 180 6.09 6.24 7.65
CA TRP A 180 5.26 6.93 8.63
C TRP A 180 6.10 8.03 9.30
N PRO A 181 5.55 9.23 9.50
CA PRO A 181 6.19 10.20 10.38
C PRO A 181 6.04 9.71 11.83
N PRO A 182 7.12 9.66 12.65
CA PRO A 182 7.05 9.11 14.01
C PRO A 182 5.90 9.73 14.81
N SER A 183 5.09 8.88 15.43
CA SER A 183 4.01 9.29 16.33
C SER A 183 4.59 10.14 17.47
N PRO A 184 4.00 11.28 17.83
CA PRO A 184 4.34 11.94 19.08
C PRO A 184 3.95 11.00 20.23
N THR A 185 4.91 10.66 21.08
CA THR A 185 4.72 9.92 22.33
C THR A 185 3.54 10.49 23.11
N PRO A 186 2.60 9.67 23.61
CA PRO A 186 1.48 10.18 24.39
C PRO A 186 1.99 10.69 25.75
N PRO A 187 1.52 11.85 26.23
CA PRO A 187 1.76 12.25 27.60
C PRO A 187 0.99 11.31 28.54
N ASN A 188 1.74 10.73 29.46
CA ASN A 188 1.26 10.01 30.61
C ASN A 188 0.44 10.98 31.49
N THR A 189 -0.88 10.78 31.60
CA THR A 189 -1.69 11.02 32.82
C THR A 189 -3.16 10.70 32.55
N ALA A 190 -3.75 9.96 33.48
CA ALA A 190 -5.18 9.73 33.58
C ALA A 190 -5.95 11.04 33.83
N SER A 191 -7.07 11.26 33.12
CA SER A 191 -8.36 11.60 33.73
C SER A 191 -9.46 11.61 32.66
N ALA A 192 -10.67 11.28 33.11
CA ALA A 192 -11.90 11.12 32.36
C ALA A 192 -12.38 12.36 31.58
N SER A 193 -13.49 12.13 30.85
CA SER A 193 -14.45 13.08 30.24
C SER A 193 -14.15 13.51 28.79
N THR A 194 -15.06 13.77 27.84
CA THR A 194 -16.51 13.58 27.63
C THR A 194 -16.86 14.39 26.33
N TRP A 195 -17.70 13.83 25.45
CA TRP A 195 -18.54 14.42 24.35
C TRP A 195 -17.95 15.01 23.04
N TRP A 196 -18.78 14.86 21.99
CA TRP A 196 -18.67 15.14 20.55
C TRP A 196 -19.18 16.54 20.11
N THR A 197 -19.16 16.79 18.78
CA THR A 197 -19.75 17.85 17.90
C THR A 197 -18.84 19.03 17.55
N THR A 198 -18.78 19.53 16.31
CA THR A 198 -19.68 19.46 15.13
C THR A 198 -19.05 18.90 13.87
#